data_AF-A0A937Q0V8-F1
#
_entry.id   AF-A0A937Q0V8-F1
#
_cell.length_a   1.000
_cell.length_b   1.000
_cell.length_c   1.000
_cell.angle_alpha   90.00
_cell.angle_beta   90.00
_cell.angle_gamma   90.00
#
_symmetry.space_group_name_H-M   'P 1'
#
loop_
_entity.id
_entity.type
_entity.pdbx_description
1 polymer ?
#
loop_
_entity_poly.entity_id
_entity_poly.type
_entity_poly.pdbx_seq_one_letter_code
_entity_poly.pdbx_strand_id
1 'polypeptide(L)'
;MTTTSRLAATTLAAILLTVLAPTTSHAGHFALAFQRKLSGWENNAKPGCPPQDLGGRAIRIWIWDENGYPVPNVKVQNRDNNQHFGYTTARGRLQLDFQSKNDFYLICIDSIGSTYEEAGPFIKELDPCRDRHSYEIGYLYKTNKDNPGSFDLDVHCTWPESDTYFTQAPYTKSLTYSGVDCTDYFSDDSLWGNWQYPPSYFGQTFVATADRIVAARTHGTIGGLDLLDWKLQIVTFPGLEPVGPVTSVPVDWPFGWEAYWGVHDNPVIPGETYMLKIWRDGGGMNAYRVLHDVYPHGEYYEGTTRFPGYDLNGHIVAMSYKPPSETGEMVVLLELDESSGTTAEDSSGNERHGTLYGDPLWQPSGGRLGGALQFDGIDDYISTIGFHGITRQKSRTVAAWVKTDLDTFGDIVAWGTEATGRRWSLVTGPMGGSFGIYVMGGFAFGQTKVCDGDWHHIAATLQNDDSTDVDDVTLYADGKLETAPLHSGQAVNTAADLYVTVGTFDDGTERYFEGLIDQVAIFDFALSDEQISRLYHIGARSFLEPCGGFNVAESYLLDGDISGNCEVNSTDLALLARLWLETGPLLPADIHKDESVDWLDVSVLAGSWTDTIPPPVK
;
A
#
# COMPACT_ATOMS: atom_id res chain seq x y z
N MET A 1 25.20 -38.36 -45.23
CA MET A 1 26.02 -38.69 -44.04
C MET A 1 27.27 -37.83 -44.13
N THR A 2 27.61 -36.88 -43.28
CA THR A 2 27.10 -36.40 -41.97
C THR A 2 27.73 -35.01 -41.74
N THR A 3 26.88 -34.03 -41.40
CA THR A 3 27.09 -32.82 -40.57
C THR A 3 28.49 -32.24 -40.32
N THR A 4 28.73 -31.10 -40.99
CA THR A 4 29.22 -29.77 -40.52
C THR A 4 29.20 -29.50 -38.99
N SER A 5 29.97 -28.61 -38.35
CA SER A 5 31.14 -27.75 -38.61
C SER A 5 31.42 -26.92 -37.34
N ARG A 6 32.69 -26.74 -36.96
CA ARG A 6 33.37 -25.56 -36.35
C ARG A 6 32.75 -24.74 -35.19
N LEU A 7 33.63 -24.49 -34.20
CA LEU A 7 33.80 -23.30 -33.33
C LEU A 7 32.66 -22.88 -32.38
N ALA A 8 32.88 -23.09 -31.07
CA ALA A 8 32.53 -22.11 -30.02
C ALA A 8 33.26 -22.40 -28.70
N ALA A 9 33.94 -21.37 -28.19
CA ALA A 9 34.09 -20.98 -26.78
C ALA A 9 34.85 -21.91 -25.79
N THR A 10 36.18 -21.81 -25.80
CA THR A 10 37.03 -21.93 -24.61
C THR A 10 36.93 -20.67 -23.74
N THR A 11 36.27 -20.73 -22.60
CA THR A 11 36.67 -20.17 -21.27
C THR A 11 35.49 -20.27 -20.29
N LEU A 12 35.45 -21.36 -19.52
CA LEU A 12 34.48 -21.54 -18.44
C LEU A 12 35.20 -22.19 -17.25
N ALA A 13 36.10 -21.43 -16.62
CA ALA A 13 36.66 -21.75 -15.31
C ALA A 13 37.37 -20.51 -14.73
N ALA A 14 37.00 -20.15 -13.50
CA ALA A 14 37.54 -19.06 -12.66
C ALA A 14 37.01 -17.64 -12.95
N ILE A 15 35.84 -17.34 -12.39
CA ILE A 15 35.62 -16.38 -11.28
C ILE A 15 34.25 -16.76 -10.71
N LEU A 16 34.25 -17.75 -9.82
CA LEU A 16 33.14 -17.97 -8.89
C LEU A 16 33.56 -17.25 -7.60
N LEU A 17 33.62 -15.92 -7.66
CA LEU A 17 33.77 -15.09 -6.48
C LEU A 17 32.37 -14.64 -6.10
N THR A 18 31.88 -15.26 -5.04
CA THR A 18 30.76 -14.84 -4.19
C THR A 18 30.58 -13.31 -4.17
N VAL A 19 29.54 -12.83 -4.84
CA VAL A 19 28.77 -11.69 -4.30
C VAL A 19 27.63 -12.32 -3.52
N LEU A 20 27.99 -12.91 -2.37
CA LEU A 20 27.11 -12.75 -1.23
C LEU A 20 27.15 -11.24 -0.97
N ALA A 21 26.08 -10.53 -1.32
CA ALA A 21 25.81 -9.30 -0.63
C ALA A 21 26.00 -9.61 0.87
N PRO A 22 26.74 -8.81 1.64
CA PRO A 22 26.49 -8.82 3.06
C PRO A 22 25.07 -8.28 3.19
N THR A 23 24.07 -9.16 3.11
CA THR A 23 22.89 -8.94 3.90
C THR A 23 23.47 -8.81 5.30
N THR A 24 23.52 -7.60 5.83
CA THR A 24 23.47 -7.44 7.28
C THR A 24 22.10 -7.97 7.64
N SER A 25 22.03 -9.29 7.72
CA SER A 25 20.84 -10.02 8.04
C SER A 25 20.58 -9.75 9.51
N HIS A 26 19.78 -8.73 9.75
CA HIS A 26 19.25 -8.51 11.07
C HIS A 26 18.27 -9.65 11.33
N ALA A 27 18.32 -10.19 12.53
CA ALA A 27 17.32 -11.14 13.00
C ALA A 27 15.94 -10.48 12.88
N GLY A 28 15.03 -11.10 12.14
CA GLY A 28 13.68 -10.57 12.00
C GLY A 28 12.85 -10.71 13.27
N HIS A 29 11.63 -10.21 13.22
CA HIS A 29 10.63 -10.37 14.27
C HIS A 29 9.36 -11.01 13.69
N PHE A 30 8.95 -12.15 14.24
CA PHE A 30 7.66 -12.76 13.92
C PHE A 30 6.61 -12.32 14.93
N ALA A 31 5.67 -11.47 14.51
CA ALA A 31 4.51 -11.11 15.30
C ALA A 31 3.35 -12.09 15.05
N LEU A 32 2.67 -12.54 16.09
CA LEU A 32 1.52 -13.43 15.97
C LEU A 32 0.32 -12.61 15.49
N ALA A 33 -0.15 -12.88 14.28
CA ALA A 33 -1.28 -12.16 13.70
C ALA A 33 -2.61 -12.71 14.21
N PHE A 34 -2.81 -14.02 14.06
CA PHE A 34 -4.01 -14.70 14.53
C PHE A 34 -3.73 -16.16 14.85
N GLN A 35 -4.61 -16.71 15.68
CA GLN A 35 -4.70 -18.13 15.95
C GLN A 35 -6.17 -18.50 16.10
N ARG A 36 -6.66 -19.40 15.23
CA ARG A 36 -8.06 -19.86 15.27
C ARG A 36 -8.15 -21.38 15.26
N LYS A 37 -9.21 -21.88 15.88
CA LYS A 37 -9.61 -23.29 15.80
C LYS A 37 -10.52 -23.46 14.60
N LEU A 38 -10.16 -24.39 13.71
CA LEU A 38 -10.95 -24.70 12.54
C LEU A 38 -12.15 -25.57 12.90
N SER A 39 -13.26 -25.26 12.26
CA SER A 39 -14.53 -25.98 12.41
C SER A 39 -14.44 -27.41 11.88
N GLY A 40 -15.37 -28.29 12.30
CA GLY A 40 -15.36 -29.71 11.91
C GLY A 40 -15.41 -29.96 10.39
N TRP A 41 -15.91 -29.02 9.60
CA TRP A 41 -15.99 -29.13 8.13
C TRP A 41 -14.65 -28.80 7.44
N GLU A 42 -13.93 -27.78 7.89
CA GLU A 42 -12.55 -27.47 7.43
C GLU A 42 -11.55 -28.59 7.80
N ASN A 43 -11.96 -29.47 8.73
CA ASN A 43 -11.22 -30.61 9.25
C ASN A 43 -11.51 -31.92 8.50
N ASN A 44 -12.34 -31.90 7.44
CA ASN A 44 -12.65 -33.05 6.59
C ASN A 44 -13.16 -34.28 7.39
N ALA A 45 -13.95 -34.04 8.44
CA ALA A 45 -14.41 -35.10 9.34
C ALA A 45 -15.60 -35.88 8.75
N LYS A 46 -15.39 -37.13 8.32
CA LYS A 46 -16.51 -38.07 8.07
C LYS A 46 -17.34 -38.31 9.35
N PRO A 47 -18.69 -38.27 9.30
CA PRO A 47 -19.53 -38.68 10.42
C PRO A 47 -19.43 -40.20 10.68
N GLY A 48 -19.17 -40.58 11.95
CA GLY A 48 -19.10 -41.97 12.41
C GLY A 48 -17.71 -42.60 12.30
N CYS A 49 -17.03 -42.84 13.44
CA CYS A 49 -15.68 -43.40 13.45
C CYS A 49 -15.61 -44.76 14.18
N PRO A 50 -15.15 -45.83 13.51
CA PRO A 50 -14.55 -47.01 14.14
C PRO A 50 -13.08 -46.75 14.54
N PRO A 51 -12.45 -47.58 15.42
CA PRO A 51 -11.24 -47.21 16.17
C PRO A 51 -9.91 -47.12 15.41
N GLN A 52 -9.87 -47.01 14.07
CA GLN A 52 -8.63 -47.25 13.31
C GLN A 52 -8.30 -46.24 12.21
N ASP A 53 -9.14 -45.21 11.98
CA ASP A 53 -8.91 -44.23 10.91
C ASP A 53 -8.44 -42.87 11.44
N LEU A 54 -7.17 -42.56 11.16
CA LEU A 54 -6.41 -41.35 11.46
C LEU A 54 -6.86 -40.13 10.62
N GLY A 55 -8.12 -39.70 10.70
CA GLY A 55 -8.52 -38.37 10.18
C GLY A 55 -8.61 -37.37 11.32
N GLY A 56 -7.96 -36.20 11.34
CA GLY A 56 -6.94 -35.55 10.52
C GLY A 56 -6.65 -34.26 11.28
N ARG A 57 -5.71 -34.33 12.23
CA ARG A 57 -5.36 -33.24 13.15
C ARG A 57 -4.29 -32.40 12.47
N ALA A 58 -4.63 -31.22 11.96
CA ALA A 58 -3.68 -30.38 11.24
C ALA A 58 -3.50 -29.00 11.88
N ILE A 59 -2.30 -28.44 11.80
CA ILE A 59 -2.07 -27.02 12.04
C ILE A 59 -1.63 -26.43 10.71
N ARG A 60 -2.36 -25.42 10.24
CA ARG A 60 -2.03 -24.64 9.04
C ARG A 60 -1.39 -23.34 9.49
N ILE A 61 -0.19 -23.07 8.99
CA ILE A 61 0.61 -21.90 9.36
C ILE A 61 0.82 -21.08 8.10
N TRP A 62 0.63 -19.79 8.23
CA TRP A 62 0.80 -18.78 7.19
C TRP A 62 1.76 -17.72 7.67
N ILE A 63 2.65 -17.30 6.79
CA ILE A 63 3.62 -16.25 7.10
C ILE A 63 3.65 -15.28 5.92
N TRP A 64 3.41 -14.01 6.24
CA TRP A 64 3.53 -12.89 5.33
C TRP A 64 4.64 -11.96 5.81
N ASP A 65 5.25 -11.21 4.90
CA ASP A 65 6.15 -10.12 5.26
C ASP A 65 5.38 -8.81 5.49
N GLU A 66 6.11 -7.81 5.99
CA GLU A 66 5.66 -6.43 6.17
C GLU A 66 5.10 -5.75 4.91
N ASN A 67 5.32 -6.32 3.72
CA ASN A 67 4.78 -5.86 2.44
C ASN A 67 3.58 -6.70 1.98
N GLY A 68 3.05 -7.60 2.80
CA GLY A 68 1.89 -8.43 2.48
C GLY A 68 2.20 -9.67 1.63
N TYR A 69 3.46 -9.95 1.30
CA TYR A 69 3.84 -11.09 0.47
C TYR A 69 4.14 -12.35 1.29
N PRO A 70 3.82 -13.55 0.78
CA PRO A 70 4.09 -14.81 1.48
C PRO A 70 5.59 -15.09 1.65
N VAL A 71 6.02 -15.54 2.83
CA VAL A 71 7.45 -15.77 3.16
C VAL A 71 7.82 -17.25 3.13
N PRO A 72 8.65 -17.70 2.16
CA PRO A 72 9.04 -19.10 2.05
C PRO A 72 10.19 -19.50 2.98
N ASN A 73 10.37 -20.81 3.17
CA ASN A 73 11.50 -21.43 3.87
C ASN A 73 11.68 -21.03 5.35
N VAL A 74 10.64 -20.52 6.00
CA VAL A 74 10.68 -20.23 7.44
C VAL A 74 10.55 -21.52 8.23
N LYS A 75 11.42 -21.71 9.22
CA LYS A 75 11.42 -22.91 10.07
C LYS A 75 10.34 -22.80 11.14
N VAL A 76 9.54 -23.85 11.29
CA VAL A 76 8.59 -23.98 12.41
C VAL A 76 9.03 -25.08 13.36
N GLN A 77 9.03 -24.80 14.66
CA GLN A 77 9.41 -25.76 15.69
C GLN A 77 8.63 -25.58 17.01
N ASN A 78 8.75 -26.57 17.89
CA ASN A 78 8.25 -26.49 19.26
C ASN A 78 9.22 -25.67 20.12
N ARG A 79 8.69 -24.68 20.86
CA ARG A 79 9.47 -23.85 21.80
C ARG A 79 10.17 -24.68 22.88
N ASP A 80 9.47 -25.63 23.48
CA ASP A 80 9.90 -26.26 24.74
C ASP A 80 11.02 -27.28 24.56
N ASN A 81 11.05 -27.95 23.42
CA ASN A 81 11.99 -29.04 23.16
C ASN A 81 12.74 -28.89 21.82
N ASN A 82 12.56 -27.77 21.11
CA ASN A 82 13.15 -27.49 19.80
C ASN A 82 12.85 -28.56 18.73
N GLN A 83 11.77 -29.32 18.89
CA GLN A 83 11.35 -30.29 17.88
C GLN A 83 11.00 -29.57 16.58
N HIS A 84 11.74 -29.87 15.51
CA HIS A 84 11.50 -29.32 14.19
C HIS A 84 10.30 -29.98 13.52
N PHE A 85 9.38 -29.17 12.99
CA PHE A 85 8.17 -29.63 12.33
C PHE A 85 8.19 -29.48 10.81
N GLY A 86 8.83 -28.44 10.26
CA GLY A 86 8.92 -28.24 8.81
C GLY A 86 9.38 -26.84 8.40
N TYR A 87 9.21 -26.53 7.11
CA TYR A 87 9.48 -25.23 6.52
C TYR A 87 8.29 -24.74 5.67
N THR A 88 8.05 -23.44 5.62
CA THR A 88 7.01 -22.87 4.74
C THR A 88 7.35 -23.05 3.26
N THR A 89 6.33 -23.26 2.43
CA THR A 89 6.44 -23.39 0.96
C THR A 89 6.66 -22.04 0.28
N ALA A 90 6.80 -22.03 -1.06
CA ALA A 90 6.84 -20.82 -1.89
C ALA A 90 5.64 -19.86 -1.66
N ARG A 91 4.52 -20.35 -1.11
CA ARG A 91 3.34 -19.56 -0.76
C ARG A 91 3.27 -19.21 0.73
N GLY A 92 4.40 -19.26 1.45
CA GLY A 92 4.46 -18.91 2.87
C GLY A 92 3.67 -19.83 3.80
N ARG A 93 3.31 -21.03 3.32
CA ARG A 93 2.43 -21.96 4.02
C ARG A 93 3.16 -23.18 4.56
N LEU A 94 2.81 -23.63 5.76
CA LEU A 94 3.16 -24.97 6.27
C LEU A 94 1.91 -25.67 6.80
N GLN A 95 1.77 -26.97 6.50
CA GLN A 95 0.76 -27.81 7.13
C GLN A 95 1.46 -28.88 7.97
N LEU A 96 1.08 -28.96 9.24
CA LEU A 96 1.60 -29.92 10.20
C LEU A 96 0.50 -30.89 10.60
N ASP A 97 0.65 -32.16 10.20
CA ASP A 97 -0.20 -33.21 10.71
C ASP A 97 0.33 -33.65 12.08
N PHE A 98 -0.47 -33.48 13.13
CA PHE A 98 -0.05 -33.76 14.50
C PHE A 98 -0.76 -34.96 15.10
N GLN A 99 0.02 -35.88 15.68
CA GLN A 99 -0.50 -37.02 16.43
C GLN A 99 -0.26 -36.90 17.94
N SER A 100 0.28 -35.76 18.40
CA SER A 100 0.57 -35.52 19.81
C SER A 100 -0.70 -35.51 20.66
N LYS A 101 -0.59 -36.05 21.87
CA LYS A 101 -1.61 -35.99 22.93
C LYS A 101 -1.31 -34.89 23.97
N ASN A 102 -0.17 -34.24 23.86
CA ASN A 102 0.31 -33.24 24.81
C ASN A 102 0.34 -31.85 24.17
N ASP A 103 0.13 -30.85 25.00
CA ASP A 103 0.21 -29.43 24.69
C ASP A 103 1.62 -29.07 24.19
N PHE A 104 1.69 -28.18 23.20
CA PHE A 104 2.94 -27.61 22.72
C PHE A 104 2.74 -26.17 22.24
N TYR A 105 3.84 -25.41 22.23
CA TYR A 105 3.90 -24.02 21.78
C TYR A 105 4.66 -23.95 20.46
N LEU A 106 4.08 -23.27 19.47
CA LEU A 106 4.68 -23.11 18.14
C LEU A 106 5.38 -21.76 18.03
N ILE A 107 6.56 -21.80 17.43
CA ILE A 107 7.37 -20.61 17.13
C ILE A 107 7.92 -20.70 15.70
N CYS A 108 8.08 -19.54 15.08
CA CYS A 108 8.70 -19.36 13.77
C CYS A 108 10.12 -18.82 13.95
N ILE A 109 11.08 -19.38 13.21
CA ILE A 109 12.48 -18.96 13.27
C ILE A 109 13.05 -18.82 11.86
N ASP A 110 13.74 -17.72 11.63
CA ASP A 110 14.58 -17.52 10.46
C ASP A 110 15.94 -18.25 10.59
N SER A 111 16.84 -18.08 9.62
CA SER A 111 18.15 -18.74 9.64
C SER A 111 19.21 -18.03 10.51
N ILE A 112 18.85 -16.92 11.17
CA ILE A 112 19.79 -15.87 11.59
C ILE A 112 19.55 -15.41 13.04
N GLY A 113 18.44 -15.85 13.66
CA GLY A 113 18.17 -15.70 15.09
C GLY A 113 17.03 -14.75 15.41
N SER A 114 15.93 -14.78 14.64
CA SER A 114 14.72 -13.97 14.84
C SER A 114 14.15 -14.03 16.26
N THR A 115 13.53 -12.92 16.67
CA THR A 115 12.58 -12.89 17.79
C THR A 115 11.19 -13.30 17.31
N TYR A 116 10.36 -13.81 18.22
CA TYR A 116 9.03 -14.32 17.88
C TYR A 116 8.05 -14.11 19.02
N GLU A 117 6.77 -13.95 18.66
CA GLU A 117 5.64 -14.10 19.56
C GLU A 117 5.13 -15.55 19.52
N GLU A 118 4.66 -16.04 20.67
CA GLU A 118 4.28 -17.44 20.83
C GLU A 118 2.79 -17.64 20.52
N ALA A 119 2.46 -18.58 19.64
CA ALA A 119 1.08 -19.07 19.56
C ALA A 119 0.72 -19.84 20.84
N GLY A 120 -0.47 -19.56 21.39
CA GLY A 120 -0.99 -20.19 22.60
C GLY A 120 -1.09 -21.72 22.50
N PRO A 121 -1.19 -22.43 23.64
CA PRO A 121 -1.08 -23.88 23.68
C PRO A 121 -2.18 -24.56 22.88
N PHE A 122 -1.77 -25.49 22.02
CA PHE A 122 -2.69 -26.33 21.26
C PHE A 122 -3.05 -27.57 22.09
N ILE A 123 -4.36 -27.80 22.29
CA ILE A 123 -4.97 -28.91 23.03
C ILE A 123 -5.06 -28.65 24.55
N LYS A 124 -6.15 -28.04 25.04
CA LYS A 124 -6.61 -28.33 26.41
C LYS A 124 -7.30 -29.71 26.36
N GLU A 125 -7.05 -30.60 27.31
CA GLU A 125 -7.64 -31.96 27.43
C GLU A 125 -9.06 -32.08 26.84
N LEU A 126 -9.22 -32.76 25.70
CA LEU A 126 -10.53 -33.11 25.17
C LEU A 126 -10.58 -34.60 24.72
N ASP A 127 -11.72 -35.24 24.98
CA ASP A 127 -12.09 -36.66 24.88
C ASP A 127 -11.85 -37.36 23.50
N PRO A 128 -11.08 -38.48 23.43
CA PRO A 128 -10.61 -39.10 22.18
C PRO A 128 -11.64 -39.43 21.07
N CYS A 129 -12.93 -39.52 21.38
CA CYS A 129 -13.98 -39.85 20.42
C CYS A 129 -14.77 -38.65 19.88
N ARG A 130 -14.49 -37.41 20.33
CA ARG A 130 -15.16 -36.18 19.86
C ARG A 130 -14.21 -35.12 19.27
N ASP A 131 -12.89 -35.30 19.37
CA ASP A 131 -11.92 -34.22 19.14
C ASP A 131 -11.05 -34.37 17.89
N ARG A 132 -11.65 -33.95 16.77
CA ARG A 132 -10.94 -33.61 15.53
C ARG A 132 -10.83 -32.09 15.41
N HIS A 133 -9.79 -31.53 16.01
CA HIS A 133 -9.51 -30.10 15.97
C HIS A 133 -8.30 -29.84 15.08
N SER A 134 -8.47 -29.05 14.03
CA SER A 134 -7.36 -28.39 13.35
C SER A 134 -7.30 -26.93 13.77
N TYR A 135 -6.16 -26.33 13.54
CA TYR A 135 -5.92 -24.92 13.86
C TYR A 135 -5.32 -24.21 12.66
N GLU A 136 -5.51 -22.90 12.61
CA GLU A 136 -4.89 -22.03 11.63
C GLU A 136 -4.24 -20.85 12.33
N ILE A 137 -3.03 -20.53 11.91
CA ILE A 137 -2.16 -19.54 12.56
C ILE A 137 -1.56 -18.66 11.48
N GLY A 138 -1.58 -17.35 11.68
CA GLY A 138 -0.88 -16.38 10.86
C GLY A 138 0.24 -15.68 11.63
N TYR A 139 1.37 -15.45 10.97
CA TYR A 139 2.45 -14.61 11.46
C TYR A 139 2.77 -13.49 10.47
N LEU A 140 3.09 -12.31 11.00
CA LEU A 140 3.76 -11.24 10.26
C LEU A 140 5.26 -11.33 10.51
N TYR A 141 6.04 -11.50 9.46
CA TYR A 141 7.48 -11.37 9.49
C TYR A 141 7.87 -9.93 9.22
N LYS A 142 8.55 -9.33 10.19
CA LYS A 142 9.09 -7.97 10.10
C LYS A 142 10.61 -8.04 10.08
N THR A 143 11.29 -7.35 9.16
CA THR A 143 12.77 -7.32 9.17
C THR A 143 13.32 -6.59 10.39
N ASN A 144 12.53 -5.68 10.97
CA ASN A 144 12.67 -5.12 12.32
C ASN A 144 11.28 -5.01 12.97
N LYS A 145 11.17 -5.15 14.30
CA LYS A 145 9.91 -4.99 15.04
C LYS A 145 9.18 -3.66 14.78
N ASP A 146 9.95 -2.60 14.47
CA ASP A 146 9.44 -1.24 14.27
C ASP A 146 9.02 -0.95 12.81
N ASN A 147 9.17 -1.93 11.90
CA ASN A 147 8.80 -1.78 10.50
C ASN A 147 7.29 -1.61 10.29
N PRO A 148 6.87 -1.08 9.13
CA PRO A 148 5.45 -0.93 8.78
C PRO A 148 4.68 -2.26 8.81
N GLY A 149 3.36 -2.17 8.87
CA GLY A 149 2.48 -3.33 8.83
C GLY A 149 2.06 -3.83 10.22
N SER A 150 0.76 -3.78 10.48
CA SER A 150 0.11 -4.52 11.55
C SER A 150 -1.12 -5.22 10.98
N PHE A 151 -1.31 -6.49 11.33
CA PHE A 151 -2.56 -7.16 10.97
C PHE A 151 -3.70 -6.59 11.81
N ASP A 152 -4.78 -6.18 11.15
CA ASP A 152 -6.07 -5.97 11.79
C ASP A 152 -7.03 -7.03 11.27
N LEU A 153 -7.36 -7.97 12.15
CA LEU A 153 -8.16 -9.15 11.85
C LEU A 153 -9.51 -9.13 12.57
N ASP A 154 -9.89 -7.98 13.12
CA ASP A 154 -11.21 -7.76 13.73
C ASP A 154 -12.29 -7.66 12.64
N VAL A 155 -12.48 -8.74 11.85
CA VAL A 155 -13.63 -8.84 10.94
C VAL A 155 -14.89 -8.97 11.80
N HIS A 156 -15.54 -7.86 12.13
CA HIS A 156 -16.77 -7.86 12.90
C HIS A 156 -17.93 -8.51 12.13
N CYS A 157 -17.98 -9.85 12.11
CA CYS A 157 -19.24 -10.58 12.15
C CYS A 157 -19.47 -10.94 13.61
N THR A 158 -20.12 -10.06 14.35
CA THR A 158 -20.56 -10.31 15.73
C THR A 158 -21.50 -11.52 15.76
N TRP A 159 -21.27 -12.46 16.68
CA TRP A 159 -22.21 -13.55 16.98
C TRP A 159 -22.98 -13.18 18.25
N PRO A 160 -24.32 -13.25 18.29
CA PRO A 160 -25.08 -13.25 19.55
C PRO A 160 -25.27 -14.70 20.00
N GLU A 161 -24.40 -15.23 20.88
CA GLU A 161 -24.67 -16.40 21.74
C GLU A 161 -23.42 -16.87 22.53
N SER A 162 -23.71 -17.57 23.62
CA SER A 162 -23.01 -17.55 24.91
C SER A 162 -21.87 -18.56 25.11
N ASP A 163 -21.09 -18.92 24.08
CA ASP A 163 -19.96 -19.85 24.27
C ASP A 163 -18.65 -19.10 24.60
N THR A 164 -18.19 -19.30 25.83
CA THR A 164 -17.15 -18.51 26.52
C THR A 164 -15.73 -19.06 26.36
N TYR A 165 -15.44 -19.83 25.30
CA TYR A 165 -14.11 -20.40 25.11
C TYR A 165 -13.51 -20.05 23.74
N PHE A 166 -12.42 -19.27 23.84
CA PHE A 166 -11.45 -18.80 22.83
C PHE A 166 -11.71 -17.41 22.25
N THR A 167 -10.80 -16.50 22.63
CA THR A 167 -10.65 -15.14 22.14
C THR A 167 -10.04 -15.14 20.74
N GLN A 168 -10.88 -14.74 19.78
CA GLN A 168 -10.62 -13.86 18.63
C GLN A 168 -9.83 -14.38 17.41
N ALA A 169 -10.56 -14.99 16.48
CA ALA A 169 -10.76 -14.43 15.13
C ALA A 169 -12.18 -14.82 14.65
N PRO A 170 -12.88 -13.94 13.93
CA PRO A 170 -14.29 -14.09 13.58
C PRO A 170 -14.56 -15.22 12.59
N TYR A 171 -15.70 -15.88 12.79
CA TYR A 171 -16.28 -16.79 11.81
C TYR A 171 -16.81 -15.95 10.65
N THR A 172 -16.21 -16.06 9.48
CA THR A 172 -16.78 -15.53 8.25
C THR A 172 -17.92 -16.45 7.80
N LYS A 173 -19.16 -16.05 8.05
CA LYS A 173 -20.32 -16.67 7.37
C LYS A 173 -20.38 -16.16 5.93
N SER A 174 -20.71 -17.06 5.00
CA SER A 174 -21.01 -16.76 3.61
C SER A 174 -22.09 -15.67 3.50
N LEU A 175 -21.71 -14.46 3.10
CA LEU A 175 -22.66 -13.45 2.61
C LEU A 175 -22.72 -13.58 1.10
N THR A 176 -23.57 -14.50 0.65
CA THR A 176 -24.06 -14.45 -0.72
C THR A 176 -25.31 -13.56 -0.70
N TYR A 177 -25.30 -12.46 -1.45
CA TYR A 177 -26.47 -11.69 -1.94
C TYR A 177 -26.78 -10.28 -1.37
N SER A 178 -27.54 -9.54 -2.21
CA SER A 178 -27.65 -8.08 -2.39
C SER A 178 -28.48 -7.31 -1.35
N GLY A 179 -27.97 -7.12 -0.14
CA GLY A 179 -28.56 -6.25 0.87
C GLY A 179 -27.54 -5.29 1.48
N VAL A 180 -27.96 -4.05 1.76
CA VAL A 180 -27.16 -3.00 2.42
C VAL A 180 -27.34 -2.99 3.95
N ASP A 181 -28.06 -3.96 4.51
CA ASP A 181 -28.35 -4.06 5.95
C ASP A 181 -27.66 -5.29 6.53
N CYS A 182 -26.73 -5.06 7.46
CA CYS A 182 -25.99 -6.10 8.16
C CYS A 182 -26.83 -6.91 9.16
N THR A 183 -28.12 -6.59 9.35
CA THR A 183 -29.03 -7.31 10.24
C THR A 183 -29.91 -8.37 9.55
N ASP A 184 -29.93 -8.43 8.21
CA ASP A 184 -30.76 -9.36 7.44
C ASP A 184 -29.91 -10.43 6.70
N TYR A 185 -29.47 -11.44 7.46
CA TYR A 185 -28.47 -12.44 7.08
C TYR A 185 -28.96 -13.56 6.13
N PHE A 186 -30.07 -13.36 5.40
CA PHE A 186 -30.62 -14.39 4.51
C PHE A 186 -30.42 -14.03 3.05
N SER A 187 -29.68 -14.88 2.32
CA SER A 187 -29.69 -14.88 0.86
C SER A 187 -31.13 -15.12 0.38
N ASP A 188 -31.64 -14.25 -0.51
CA ASP A 188 -32.98 -14.41 -1.09
C ASP A 188 -33.12 -15.81 -1.74
N ASP A 189 -34.15 -16.54 -1.32
CA ASP A 189 -34.43 -17.93 -1.67
C ASP A 189 -35.04 -18.13 -3.06
N SER A 190 -35.28 -17.05 -3.82
CA SER A 190 -36.26 -17.12 -4.92
C SER A 190 -35.73 -17.08 -6.36
N LEU A 191 -34.42 -16.95 -6.62
CA LEU A 191 -33.89 -16.90 -8.00
C LEU A 191 -32.96 -18.07 -8.34
N TRP A 192 -33.57 -19.19 -8.68
CA TRP A 192 -32.93 -20.28 -9.43
C TRP A 192 -32.54 -19.81 -10.84
N GLY A 193 -31.38 -19.17 -10.98
CA GLY A 193 -30.75 -18.92 -12.27
C GLY A 193 -29.88 -20.12 -12.69
N ASN A 194 -30.02 -20.59 -13.92
CA ASN A 194 -28.99 -21.39 -14.57
C ASN A 194 -27.80 -20.46 -14.87
N TRP A 195 -26.69 -20.55 -14.13
CA TRP A 195 -25.51 -19.67 -14.24
C TRP A 195 -24.59 -20.04 -15.42
N GLN A 196 -25.22 -20.23 -16.59
CA GLN A 196 -24.57 -20.70 -17.82
C GLN A 196 -24.29 -19.58 -18.82
N TYR A 197 -24.63 -18.32 -18.51
CA TYR A 197 -24.49 -17.20 -19.44
C TYR A 197 -23.41 -16.18 -19.01
N PRO A 198 -22.40 -15.92 -19.84
CA PRO A 198 -21.39 -14.90 -19.56
C PRO A 198 -21.91 -13.47 -19.74
N PRO A 199 -21.39 -12.48 -18.98
CA PRO A 199 -20.49 -12.64 -17.85
C PRO A 199 -21.26 -12.94 -16.55
N SER A 200 -20.98 -14.09 -15.94
CA SER A 200 -21.43 -14.43 -14.58
C SER A 200 -20.22 -14.45 -13.65
N TYR A 201 -20.31 -13.77 -12.52
CA TYR A 201 -19.32 -13.77 -11.45
C TYR A 201 -20.02 -13.97 -10.10
N PHE A 202 -19.25 -14.32 -9.08
CA PHE A 202 -19.73 -14.50 -7.71
C PHE A 202 -18.70 -13.94 -6.74
N GLY A 203 -19.06 -13.80 -5.47
CA GLY A 203 -18.18 -13.22 -4.50
C GLY A 203 -18.68 -13.30 -3.07
N GLN A 204 -17.81 -12.90 -2.16
CA GLN A 204 -18.13 -12.74 -0.75
C GLN A 204 -18.00 -11.25 -0.42
N THR A 205 -19.05 -10.66 0.15
CA THR A 205 -18.94 -9.32 0.72
C THR A 205 -18.29 -9.36 2.09
N PHE A 206 -17.52 -8.33 2.41
CA PHE A 206 -16.86 -8.17 3.69
C PHE A 206 -16.74 -6.68 4.01
N VAL A 207 -16.68 -6.36 5.30
CA VAL A 207 -16.33 -5.01 5.77
C VAL A 207 -14.82 -4.98 5.98
N ALA A 208 -14.13 -4.02 5.37
CA ALA A 208 -12.69 -3.86 5.58
C ALA A 208 -12.42 -3.43 7.02
N THR A 209 -11.42 -4.04 7.64
CA THR A 209 -11.05 -3.79 9.04
C THR A 209 -9.77 -3.00 9.15
N ALA A 210 -8.94 -3.07 8.11
CA ALA A 210 -7.69 -2.38 7.95
C ALA A 210 -7.69 -1.60 6.62
N ASP A 211 -6.64 -0.85 6.36
CA ASP A 211 -6.56 0.00 5.17
C ASP A 211 -6.02 -0.72 3.91
N ARG A 212 -5.62 -1.99 4.00
CA ARG A 212 -5.17 -2.82 2.87
C ARG A 212 -5.72 -4.24 2.93
N ILE A 213 -5.99 -4.84 1.77
CA ILE A 213 -6.26 -6.29 1.63
C ILE A 213 -5.05 -6.99 1.00
N VAL A 214 -4.45 -7.92 1.74
CA VAL A 214 -3.21 -8.60 1.33
C VAL A 214 -3.40 -10.08 1.01
N ALA A 215 -4.48 -10.68 1.50
CA ALA A 215 -4.80 -12.05 1.15
C ALA A 215 -6.30 -12.31 1.23
N ALA A 216 -6.75 -13.23 0.39
CA ALA A 216 -8.09 -13.77 0.46
C ALA A 216 -8.04 -15.27 0.22
N ARG A 217 -8.88 -15.99 0.96
CA ARG A 217 -9.04 -17.42 0.79
C ARG A 217 -10.51 -17.77 0.82
N THR A 218 -10.97 -18.66 -0.04
CA THR A 218 -12.25 -19.33 0.22
C THR A 218 -12.28 -20.77 -0.23
N HIS A 219 -13.21 -21.50 0.36
CA HIS A 219 -13.51 -22.88 0.06
C HIS A 219 -14.80 -22.94 -0.72
N GLY A 220 -14.76 -23.49 -1.94
CA GLY A 220 -15.94 -23.75 -2.75
C GLY A 220 -16.00 -25.20 -3.22
N THR A 221 -17.19 -25.78 -3.30
CA THR A 221 -17.41 -27.10 -3.91
C THR A 221 -17.54 -26.97 -5.42
N ILE A 222 -16.59 -27.56 -6.18
CA ILE A 222 -16.65 -27.66 -7.64
C ILE A 222 -16.65 -29.12 -8.05
N GLY A 223 -17.57 -29.52 -8.92
CA GLY A 223 -17.57 -30.83 -9.58
C GLY A 223 -16.68 -30.81 -10.82
N GLY A 224 -15.52 -31.47 -10.76
CA GLY A 224 -14.62 -31.66 -11.90
C GLY A 224 -13.16 -31.90 -11.50
N LEU A 225 -12.43 -32.70 -12.29
CA LEU A 225 -11.01 -33.04 -12.08
C LEU A 225 -10.04 -32.09 -12.80
N ASP A 226 -10.53 -31.00 -13.38
CA ASP A 226 -9.72 -30.10 -14.22
C ASP A 226 -9.08 -29.00 -13.36
N LEU A 227 -7.77 -28.80 -13.55
CA LEU A 227 -7.05 -27.62 -13.07
C LEU A 227 -7.59 -26.39 -13.82
N LEU A 228 -8.36 -25.56 -13.14
CA LEU A 228 -8.94 -24.33 -13.69
C LEU A 228 -8.19 -23.11 -13.13
N ASP A 229 -7.82 -22.18 -14.00
CA ASP A 229 -7.27 -20.88 -13.62
C ASP A 229 -8.42 -19.90 -13.32
N TRP A 230 -8.55 -19.52 -12.05
CA TRP A 230 -9.58 -18.56 -11.61
C TRP A 230 -9.02 -17.15 -11.54
N LYS A 231 -9.89 -16.16 -11.70
CA LYS A 231 -9.59 -14.74 -11.58
C LYS A 231 -10.27 -14.18 -10.34
N LEU A 232 -9.53 -13.44 -9.52
CA LEU A 232 -10.00 -12.80 -8.30
C LEU A 232 -9.66 -11.32 -8.33
N GLN A 233 -10.54 -10.49 -7.75
CA GLN A 233 -10.32 -9.04 -7.61
C GLN A 233 -11.16 -8.51 -6.43
N ILE A 234 -10.65 -7.53 -5.70
CA ILE A 234 -11.46 -6.78 -4.73
C ILE A 234 -12.24 -5.71 -5.50
N VAL A 235 -13.51 -5.53 -5.19
CA VAL A 235 -14.32 -4.45 -5.78
C VAL A 235 -15.11 -3.73 -4.71
N THR A 236 -15.45 -2.46 -4.94
CA THR A 236 -16.37 -1.71 -4.08
C THR A 236 -17.73 -2.39 -4.03
N PHE A 237 -18.50 -2.20 -2.97
CA PHE A 237 -19.88 -2.67 -2.91
C PHE A 237 -20.80 -1.58 -2.36
N PRO A 238 -21.94 -1.28 -3.02
CA PRO A 238 -22.55 -1.98 -4.15
C PRO A 238 -22.02 -1.58 -5.54
N GLY A 239 -21.04 -0.68 -5.64
CA GLY A 239 -20.56 -0.10 -6.91
C GLY A 239 -19.88 -1.08 -7.87
N LEU A 240 -19.23 -2.13 -7.34
CA LEU A 240 -18.46 -3.13 -8.08
C LEU A 240 -17.29 -2.56 -8.90
N GLU A 241 -16.80 -1.38 -8.51
CA GLU A 241 -15.63 -0.76 -9.11
C GLU A 241 -14.35 -1.48 -8.66
N PRO A 242 -13.39 -1.75 -9.57
CA PRO A 242 -12.12 -2.40 -9.25
C PRO A 242 -11.34 -1.72 -8.13
N VAL A 243 -10.93 -2.50 -7.14
CA VAL A 243 -9.90 -2.16 -6.17
C VAL A 243 -8.73 -3.11 -6.40
N GLY A 244 -7.64 -2.58 -6.95
CA GLY A 244 -6.43 -3.35 -7.20
C GLY A 244 -6.45 -4.31 -8.39
N PRO A 245 -5.35 -5.07 -8.55
CA PRO A 245 -5.12 -5.92 -9.71
C PRO A 245 -5.93 -7.21 -9.67
N VAL A 246 -6.21 -7.75 -10.86
CA VAL A 246 -6.80 -9.08 -11.02
C VAL A 246 -5.73 -10.16 -10.79
N THR A 247 -5.97 -11.06 -9.85
CA THR A 247 -5.08 -12.16 -9.51
C THR A 247 -5.58 -13.48 -10.08
N SER A 248 -4.67 -14.25 -10.70
CA SER A 248 -4.96 -15.61 -11.17
C SER A 248 -4.52 -16.65 -10.16
N VAL A 249 -5.43 -17.53 -9.74
CA VAL A 249 -5.11 -18.61 -8.78
C VAL A 249 -5.48 -19.99 -9.35
N PRO A 250 -4.58 -20.98 -9.24
CA PRO A 250 -4.93 -22.37 -9.47
C PRO A 250 -5.67 -22.94 -8.26
N VAL A 251 -6.65 -23.81 -8.49
CA VAL A 251 -7.34 -24.54 -7.40
C VAL A 251 -6.47 -25.70 -6.92
N ASP A 252 -6.13 -25.71 -5.63
CA ASP A 252 -5.41 -26.82 -5.00
C ASP A 252 -6.35 -27.76 -4.24
N TRP A 253 -6.04 -29.06 -4.29
CA TRP A 253 -6.80 -30.09 -3.59
C TRP A 253 -6.45 -30.16 -2.08
N PRO A 254 -7.42 -30.33 -1.17
CA PRO A 254 -8.87 -30.32 -1.39
C PRO A 254 -9.46 -28.89 -1.35
N PHE A 255 -9.94 -28.46 -2.52
CA PHE A 255 -10.88 -27.37 -2.83
C PHE A 255 -10.75 -26.05 -2.03
N GLY A 256 -9.74 -25.26 -2.35
CA GLY A 256 -9.64 -23.87 -1.95
C GLY A 256 -8.96 -23.00 -2.99
N TRP A 257 -9.28 -21.71 -2.97
CA TRP A 257 -8.59 -20.67 -3.71
C TRP A 257 -7.94 -19.73 -2.70
N GLU A 258 -6.69 -19.37 -2.98
CA GLU A 258 -5.82 -18.59 -2.11
C GLU A 258 -5.14 -17.53 -2.99
N ALA A 259 -5.54 -16.28 -2.80
CA ALA A 259 -4.96 -15.12 -3.47
C ALA A 259 -4.17 -14.29 -2.48
N TYR A 260 -3.08 -13.72 -2.97
CA TYR A 260 -2.18 -12.87 -2.23
C TYR A 260 -1.92 -11.62 -3.06
N TRP A 261 -1.71 -10.53 -2.35
CA TRP A 261 -1.49 -9.21 -2.91
C TRP A 261 -0.48 -8.50 -2.02
N GLY A 262 0.35 -7.67 -2.65
CA GLY A 262 1.19 -6.74 -1.92
C GLY A 262 0.35 -5.72 -1.17
N VAL A 263 0.95 -5.14 -0.16
CA VAL A 263 0.32 -4.14 0.70
C VAL A 263 -0.07 -2.86 -0.05
N HIS A 264 0.42 -2.66 -1.27
CA HIS A 264 0.05 -1.53 -2.13
C HIS A 264 -1.03 -1.88 -3.16
N ASP A 265 -1.38 -3.15 -3.31
CA ASP A 265 -2.21 -3.61 -4.42
C ASP A 265 -3.70 -3.33 -4.21
N ASN A 266 -4.23 -3.47 -2.99
CA ASN A 266 -5.66 -3.26 -2.70
C ASN A 266 -5.86 -2.27 -1.54
N PRO A 267 -5.77 -0.95 -1.80
CA PRO A 267 -6.15 0.06 -0.81
C PRO A 267 -7.66 0.01 -0.55
N VAL A 268 -8.04 -0.13 0.72
CA VAL A 268 -9.43 -0.17 1.18
C VAL A 268 -9.61 0.76 2.37
N ILE A 269 -10.86 1.12 2.67
CA ILE A 269 -11.21 2.03 3.76
C ILE A 269 -11.76 1.20 4.92
N PRO A 270 -11.17 1.24 6.13
CA PRO A 270 -11.73 0.56 7.29
C PRO A 270 -13.18 0.98 7.53
N GLY A 271 -14.07 0.01 7.76
CA GLY A 271 -15.51 0.23 7.94
C GLY A 271 -16.34 0.14 6.65
N GLU A 272 -15.72 0.28 5.47
CA GLU A 272 -16.42 0.18 4.19
C GLU A 272 -16.66 -1.26 3.74
N THR A 273 -17.72 -1.46 2.95
CA THR A 273 -18.10 -2.78 2.44
C THR A 273 -17.54 -3.01 1.04
N TYR A 274 -16.84 -4.14 0.89
CA TYR A 274 -16.24 -4.58 -0.36
C TYR A 274 -16.76 -5.96 -0.74
N MET A 275 -16.51 -6.37 -1.99
CA MET A 275 -16.75 -7.73 -2.46
C MET A 275 -15.47 -8.31 -3.04
N LEU A 276 -15.13 -9.52 -2.62
CA LEU A 276 -14.17 -10.35 -3.34
C LEU A 276 -14.88 -10.95 -4.55
N LYS A 277 -14.61 -10.44 -5.74
CA LYS A 277 -15.17 -10.91 -7.02
C LYS A 277 -14.33 -12.05 -7.58
N ILE A 278 -15.00 -13.11 -8.04
CA ILE A 278 -14.38 -14.31 -8.62
C ILE A 278 -15.06 -14.68 -9.92
N TRP A 279 -14.26 -15.00 -10.93
CA TRP A 279 -14.74 -15.48 -12.22
C TRP A 279 -13.71 -16.33 -12.95
N ARG A 280 -14.11 -16.85 -14.12
CA ARG A 280 -13.24 -17.55 -15.06
C ARG A 280 -13.45 -17.02 -16.47
N ASP A 281 -12.43 -17.13 -17.30
CA ASP A 281 -12.55 -16.85 -18.72
C ASP A 281 -13.24 -18.04 -19.43
N GLY A 282 -14.17 -17.79 -20.36
CA GLY A 282 -14.75 -18.84 -21.23
C GLY A 282 -16.15 -19.42 -20.87
N GLY A 283 -16.87 -18.85 -19.89
CA GLY A 283 -18.33 -19.06 -19.70
C GLY A 283 -18.78 -20.28 -18.88
N GLY A 284 -19.85 -20.09 -18.10
CA GLY A 284 -20.62 -21.09 -17.33
C GLY A 284 -19.96 -21.57 -16.03
N MET A 285 -20.53 -21.31 -14.87
CA MET A 285 -19.94 -21.68 -13.58
C MET A 285 -20.94 -22.48 -12.74
N ASN A 286 -20.54 -23.66 -12.28
CA ASN A 286 -21.32 -24.44 -11.32
C ASN A 286 -20.76 -24.19 -9.91
N ALA A 287 -21.20 -23.10 -9.28
CA ALA A 287 -21.07 -22.92 -7.84
C ALA A 287 -22.40 -23.32 -7.20
N TYR A 288 -22.40 -24.32 -6.32
CA TYR A 288 -23.62 -24.79 -5.66
C TYR A 288 -23.81 -24.02 -4.35
N ARG A 289 -24.95 -23.32 -4.22
CA ARG A 289 -25.40 -22.67 -2.97
C ARG A 289 -25.83 -23.74 -1.97
N VAL A 290 -25.52 -23.56 -0.69
CA VAL A 290 -26.07 -24.39 0.38
C VAL A 290 -27.17 -23.64 1.12
N LEU A 291 -28.35 -24.26 1.17
CA LEU A 291 -29.52 -23.69 1.81
C LEU A 291 -29.60 -24.21 3.25
N HIS A 292 -29.00 -23.45 4.17
CA HIS A 292 -29.05 -23.61 5.63
C HIS A 292 -28.38 -24.86 6.23
N ASP A 293 -28.23 -24.84 7.57
CA ASP A 293 -27.86 -25.98 8.40
C ASP A 293 -28.72 -27.21 8.05
N VAL A 294 -28.22 -28.06 7.16
CA VAL A 294 -28.81 -29.39 6.91
C VAL A 294 -28.40 -30.24 8.11
N TYR A 295 -29.30 -30.59 9.03
CA TYR A 295 -30.31 -31.64 8.87
C TYR A 295 -31.48 -31.40 9.85
N PRO A 296 -32.75 -31.72 9.46
CA PRO A 296 -33.10 -33.02 8.86
C PRO A 296 -33.72 -33.05 7.45
N HIS A 297 -33.93 -31.96 6.70
CA HIS A 297 -34.77 -32.04 5.47
C HIS A 297 -34.33 -31.25 4.22
N GLY A 298 -33.07 -31.33 3.79
CA GLY A 298 -32.64 -30.86 2.46
C GLY A 298 -31.56 -31.74 1.81
N GLU A 299 -31.65 -32.05 0.51
CA GLU A 299 -30.75 -32.96 -0.22
C GLU A 299 -30.13 -32.30 -1.48
N TYR A 300 -28.82 -32.45 -1.73
CA TYR A 300 -28.13 -31.99 -2.97
C TYR A 300 -28.10 -33.06 -4.04
N TYR A 301 -27.98 -32.66 -5.31
CA TYR A 301 -27.84 -33.57 -6.46
C TYR A 301 -26.79 -33.08 -7.48
N GLU A 302 -25.93 -33.98 -7.94
CA GLU A 302 -25.14 -33.89 -9.17
C GLU A 302 -25.85 -34.73 -10.25
N GLY A 303 -26.58 -34.07 -11.15
CA GLY A 303 -27.52 -34.75 -12.03
C GLY A 303 -28.62 -35.44 -11.21
N THR A 304 -28.68 -36.78 -11.23
CA THR A 304 -29.60 -37.58 -10.41
C THR A 304 -28.97 -38.16 -9.15
N THR A 305 -27.68 -37.90 -8.89
CA THR A 305 -26.91 -38.54 -7.80
C THR A 305 -26.73 -37.60 -6.62
N ARG A 306 -27.10 -38.04 -5.41
CA ARG A 306 -27.12 -37.19 -4.21
C ARG A 306 -25.72 -36.94 -3.61
N PHE A 307 -25.41 -35.70 -3.24
CA PHE A 307 -24.18 -35.31 -2.53
C PHE A 307 -24.48 -34.64 -1.17
N PRO A 308 -23.57 -34.72 -0.18
CA PRO A 308 -23.66 -33.91 1.05
C PRO A 308 -22.54 -32.84 1.12
N GLY A 309 -22.86 -31.55 1.35
CA GLY A 309 -21.89 -30.46 1.58
C GLY A 309 -22.53 -29.11 1.96
N TYR A 310 -21.77 -28.21 2.62
CA TYR A 310 -22.15 -26.86 3.12
C TYR A 310 -21.49 -25.70 2.32
N ASP A 311 -21.89 -24.45 2.60
CA ASP A 311 -21.62 -23.18 1.87
C ASP A 311 -20.16 -22.81 1.57
N LEU A 312 -19.99 -21.83 0.66
CA LEU A 312 -18.74 -21.13 0.38
C LEU A 312 -18.29 -20.29 1.59
N ASN A 313 -17.24 -20.70 2.29
CA ASN A 313 -16.70 -19.93 3.42
C ASN A 313 -15.31 -19.39 3.07
N GLY A 314 -15.09 -18.10 3.34
CA GLY A 314 -13.84 -17.43 3.00
C GLY A 314 -13.33 -16.45 4.04
N HIS A 315 -12.02 -16.39 4.16
CA HIS A 315 -11.25 -15.55 5.06
C HIS A 315 -10.57 -14.43 4.26
N ILE A 316 -10.76 -13.19 4.71
CA ILE A 316 -10.06 -12.01 4.19
C ILE A 316 -9.03 -11.59 5.23
N VAL A 317 -7.82 -11.30 4.77
CA VAL A 317 -6.73 -10.81 5.59
C VAL A 317 -6.49 -9.35 5.24
N ALA A 318 -6.74 -8.48 6.21
CA ALA A 318 -6.48 -7.06 6.10
C ALA A 318 -5.23 -6.68 6.91
N MET A 319 -4.47 -5.71 6.40
CA MET A 319 -3.30 -5.15 7.05
C MET A 319 -3.44 -3.65 7.11
N SER A 320 -3.13 -3.06 8.27
CA SER A 320 -2.91 -1.63 8.38
C SER A 320 -1.47 -1.36 7.97
N TYR A 321 -1.30 -0.54 6.94
CA TYR A 321 0.02 -0.20 6.42
C TYR A 321 0.30 1.27 6.60
N LYS A 322 1.06 1.56 7.64
CA LYS A 322 1.70 2.85 7.81
C LYS A 322 3.10 2.72 7.23
N PRO A 323 3.47 3.40 6.12
CA PRO A 323 4.84 3.36 5.64
C PRO A 323 5.79 3.76 6.78
N PRO A 324 7.02 3.21 6.81
CA PRO A 324 8.00 3.66 7.78
C PRO A 324 8.12 5.18 7.64
N SER A 325 8.20 5.91 8.76
CA SER A 325 8.59 7.31 8.68
C SER A 325 9.99 7.33 8.08
N GLU A 326 10.09 7.60 6.78
CA GLU A 326 11.39 7.73 6.14
C GLU A 326 12.12 8.85 6.87
N THR A 327 13.34 8.57 7.34
CA THR A 327 14.15 9.48 8.16
C THR A 327 14.74 10.63 7.34
N GLY A 328 13.99 11.14 6.37
CA GLY A 328 14.35 12.30 5.56
C GLY A 328 13.66 13.56 6.06
N GLU A 329 14.24 14.68 5.71
CA GLU A 329 13.80 16.01 6.12
C GLU A 329 13.47 16.85 4.87
N MET A 330 12.65 17.87 5.07
CA MET A 330 12.56 18.96 4.12
C MET A 330 13.86 19.75 4.19
N VAL A 331 14.56 19.86 3.06
CA VAL A 331 15.89 20.44 3.03
C VAL A 331 15.96 21.83 2.42
N VAL A 332 14.95 22.23 1.64
CA VAL A 332 14.73 23.58 1.14
C VAL A 332 13.22 23.81 1.06
N LEU A 333 12.78 24.97 1.53
CA LEU A 333 11.46 25.52 1.25
C LEU A 333 11.58 27.01 0.93
N LEU A 334 11.42 27.37 -0.34
CA LEU A 334 11.24 28.76 -0.76
C LEU A 334 9.75 29.01 -0.94
N GLU A 335 9.12 29.65 0.06
CA GLU A 335 7.69 30.01 -0.01
C GLU A 335 7.43 31.09 -1.06
N LEU A 336 8.42 31.96 -1.34
CA LEU A 336 8.33 33.06 -2.29
C LEU A 336 7.25 34.11 -1.94
N ASP A 337 7.02 34.30 -0.64
CA ASP A 337 6.04 35.21 -0.05
C ASP A 337 6.57 36.65 0.15
N GLU A 338 7.83 36.90 -0.16
CA GLU A 338 8.45 38.20 0.05
C GLU A 338 7.81 39.29 -0.82
N SER A 339 7.87 40.52 -0.32
CA SER A 339 7.31 41.69 -1.02
C SER A 339 8.34 42.56 -1.72
N SER A 340 9.63 42.35 -1.44
CA SER A 340 10.75 43.09 -2.02
C SER A 340 12.08 42.47 -1.62
N GLY A 341 13.16 42.86 -2.29
CA GLY A 341 14.51 42.44 -1.97
C GLY A 341 15.06 41.44 -2.98
N THR A 342 16.29 40.99 -2.76
CA THR A 342 17.03 40.09 -3.65
C THR A 342 17.26 38.71 -3.02
N THR A 343 16.49 38.38 -1.98
CA THR A 343 16.64 37.15 -1.21
C THR A 343 15.28 36.47 -1.10
N ALA A 344 15.23 35.20 -1.48
CA ALA A 344 14.14 34.28 -1.18
C ALA A 344 14.53 33.51 0.09
N GLU A 345 13.76 33.66 1.17
CA GLU A 345 14.09 33.06 2.44
C GLU A 345 13.81 31.54 2.42
N ASP A 346 14.70 30.75 3.02
CA ASP A 346 14.49 29.31 3.21
C ASP A 346 13.74 29.07 4.52
N SER A 347 12.47 28.73 4.41
CA SER A 347 11.58 28.41 5.54
C SER A 347 11.81 27.01 6.10
N SER A 348 12.65 26.15 5.49
CA SER A 348 12.89 24.78 5.97
C SER A 348 13.68 24.70 7.28
N GLY A 349 14.30 25.81 7.71
CA GLY A 349 15.18 25.85 8.88
C GLY A 349 16.64 25.44 8.59
N ASN A 350 17.00 25.22 7.32
CA ASN A 350 18.35 24.84 6.91
C ASN A 350 19.24 26.02 6.47
N GLU A 351 18.73 27.26 6.54
CA GLU A 351 19.44 28.49 6.16
C GLU A 351 19.93 28.50 4.69
N ARG A 352 19.24 27.80 3.77
CA ARG A 352 19.59 27.69 2.35
C ARG A 352 18.89 28.75 1.50
N HIS A 353 18.99 30.00 1.94
CA HIS A 353 18.34 31.14 1.29
C HIS A 353 18.76 31.28 -0.18
N GLY A 354 17.80 31.63 -1.03
CA GLY A 354 18.01 31.89 -2.45
C GLY A 354 18.43 33.33 -2.71
N THR A 355 19.45 33.54 -3.54
CA THR A 355 19.80 34.88 -4.08
C THR A 355 19.18 35.04 -5.46
N LEU A 356 18.49 36.15 -5.69
CA LEU A 356 17.85 36.48 -6.96
C LEU A 356 18.85 37.11 -7.95
N TYR A 357 18.73 36.76 -9.22
CA TYR A 357 19.48 37.28 -10.36
C TYR A 357 18.52 37.56 -11.52
N GLY A 358 18.82 38.57 -12.37
CA GLY A 358 17.96 38.98 -13.50
C GLY A 358 16.95 40.09 -13.18
N ASP A 359 16.78 40.41 -11.89
CA ASP A 359 15.72 41.29 -11.36
C ASP A 359 14.28 40.73 -11.47
N PRO A 360 14.03 39.46 -11.06
CA PRO A 360 12.69 38.88 -11.07
C PRO A 360 11.74 39.64 -10.13
N LEU A 361 10.45 39.65 -10.47
CA LEU A 361 9.47 40.51 -9.81
C LEU A 361 8.65 39.76 -8.77
N TRP A 362 8.70 40.21 -7.52
CA TRP A 362 7.83 39.73 -6.45
C TRP A 362 6.36 40.02 -6.75
N GLN A 363 5.50 39.03 -6.50
CA GLN A 363 4.04 39.08 -6.68
C GLN A 363 3.32 38.75 -5.36
N PRO A 364 3.25 39.68 -4.39
CA PRO A 364 2.83 39.38 -3.00
C PRO A 364 1.37 38.97 -2.84
N SER A 365 0.56 39.14 -3.88
CA SER A 365 -0.84 38.73 -3.94
C SER A 365 -1.16 37.93 -5.21
N GLY A 366 -0.13 37.54 -5.98
CA GLY A 366 -0.25 36.81 -7.23
C GLY A 366 0.03 35.32 -7.11
N GLY A 367 0.41 34.86 -5.91
CA GLY A 367 0.75 33.48 -5.60
C GLY A 367 -0.44 32.53 -5.54
N ARG A 368 -0.11 31.24 -5.49
CA ARG A 368 -1.08 30.19 -5.19
C ARG A 368 -1.30 30.08 -3.68
N LEU A 369 -0.23 30.17 -2.89
CA LEU A 369 -0.25 30.25 -1.43
C LEU A 369 0.55 31.48 -1.01
N GLY A 370 -0.14 32.59 -0.75
CA GLY A 370 0.53 33.85 -0.40
C GLY A 370 1.04 34.59 -1.64
N GLY A 371 2.36 34.76 -1.73
CA GLY A 371 3.08 35.42 -2.80
C GLY A 371 3.63 34.46 -3.86
N ALA A 372 4.32 35.01 -4.84
CA ALA A 372 5.06 34.25 -5.84
C ALA A 372 6.19 35.13 -6.40
N LEU A 373 7.08 34.51 -7.16
CA LEU A 373 8.09 35.21 -7.94
C LEU A 373 7.81 35.07 -9.44
N GLN A 374 7.87 36.19 -10.16
CA GLN A 374 7.71 36.26 -11.61
C GLN A 374 9.06 36.27 -12.31
N PHE A 375 9.21 35.38 -13.28
CA PHE A 375 10.39 35.21 -14.12
C PHE A 375 10.04 35.62 -15.56
N ASP A 376 10.93 36.37 -16.20
CA ASP A 376 10.71 36.97 -17.53
C ASP A 376 11.13 36.10 -18.72
N GLY A 377 11.77 34.95 -18.48
CA GLY A 377 12.26 34.04 -19.51
C GLY A 377 13.56 34.48 -20.20
N ILE A 378 14.29 35.48 -19.66
CA ILE A 378 15.50 36.04 -20.27
C ILE A 378 16.74 35.76 -19.43
N ASP A 379 16.78 36.22 -18.19
CA ASP A 379 17.93 36.05 -17.29
C ASP A 379 17.55 35.94 -15.80
N ASP A 380 16.25 35.81 -15.51
CA ASP A 380 15.72 35.65 -14.17
C ASP A 380 15.97 34.25 -13.59
N TYR A 381 16.58 34.17 -12.41
CA TYR A 381 16.70 32.94 -11.63
C TYR A 381 17.01 33.19 -10.15
N ILE A 382 16.84 32.14 -9.33
CA ILE A 382 17.29 32.08 -7.95
C ILE A 382 18.45 31.09 -7.85
N SER A 383 19.48 31.39 -7.06
CA SER A 383 20.56 30.45 -6.71
C SER A 383 20.68 30.28 -5.19
N THR A 384 20.68 29.04 -4.73
CA THR A 384 20.93 28.70 -3.32
C THR A 384 22.44 28.51 -3.08
N ILE A 385 23.15 29.62 -2.94
CA ILE A 385 24.63 29.63 -2.89
C ILE A 385 25.13 28.72 -1.77
N GLY A 386 25.96 27.74 -2.12
CA GLY A 386 26.54 26.78 -1.18
C GLY A 386 25.76 25.47 -1.04
N PHE A 387 24.55 25.37 -1.61
CA PHE A 387 23.77 24.13 -1.65
C PHE A 387 23.83 23.47 -3.02
N HIS A 388 24.45 22.29 -3.10
CA HIS A 388 24.66 21.53 -4.33
C HIS A 388 23.54 20.53 -4.67
N GLY A 389 22.40 20.62 -3.98
CA GLY A 389 21.27 19.72 -4.17
C GLY A 389 21.49 18.34 -3.55
N ILE A 390 20.55 17.44 -3.83
CA ILE A 390 20.69 16.02 -3.48
C ILE A 390 21.55 15.34 -4.54
N THR A 391 22.65 14.71 -4.14
CA THR A 391 23.67 14.20 -5.07
C THR A 391 23.63 12.68 -5.17
N ARG A 392 24.26 12.13 -6.22
CA ARG A 392 24.33 10.69 -6.52
C ARG A 392 22.94 10.09 -6.77
N GLN A 393 22.74 8.81 -6.49
CA GLN A 393 21.47 8.10 -6.61
C GLN A 393 20.52 8.25 -5.40
N LYS A 394 20.77 9.17 -4.47
CA LYS A 394 19.97 9.28 -3.23
C LYS A 394 18.49 9.56 -3.51
N SER A 395 17.61 9.07 -2.63
CA SER A 395 16.19 9.41 -2.64
C SER A 395 15.99 10.93 -2.61
N ARG A 396 14.91 11.41 -3.24
CA ARG A 396 14.53 12.82 -3.21
C ARG A 396 13.10 13.03 -3.68
N THR A 397 12.54 14.16 -3.26
CA THR A 397 11.33 14.72 -3.85
C THR A 397 11.59 16.18 -4.20
N VAL A 398 11.14 16.61 -5.37
CA VAL A 398 11.14 18.02 -5.79
C VAL A 398 9.73 18.39 -6.21
N ALA A 399 9.23 19.50 -5.69
CA ALA A 399 7.92 20.01 -6.02
C ALA A 399 7.90 21.53 -6.13
N ALA A 400 6.99 22.06 -6.94
CA ALA A 400 6.72 23.49 -7.05
C ALA A 400 5.30 23.72 -7.58
N TRP A 401 4.72 24.87 -7.23
CA TRP A 401 3.62 25.44 -7.99
C TRP A 401 4.19 26.27 -9.14
N VAL A 402 3.62 26.09 -10.33
CA VAL A 402 4.02 26.79 -11.56
C VAL A 402 2.80 27.34 -12.28
N LYS A 403 2.96 28.48 -12.95
CA LYS A 403 1.97 29.05 -13.86
C LYS A 403 2.66 29.67 -15.06
N THR A 404 2.43 29.12 -16.24
CA THR A 404 3.06 29.57 -17.49
C THR A 404 2.18 29.24 -18.70
N ASP A 405 2.27 30.08 -19.74
CA ASP A 405 1.70 29.82 -21.06
C ASP A 405 2.78 29.30 -22.05
N LEU A 406 4.04 29.25 -21.62
CA LEU A 406 5.16 28.91 -22.49
C LEU A 406 5.30 27.39 -22.59
N ASP A 407 5.05 26.86 -23.78
CA ASP A 407 5.09 25.42 -24.07
C ASP A 407 6.47 24.91 -24.53
N THR A 408 7.51 25.72 -24.37
CA THR A 408 8.91 25.38 -24.63
C THR A 408 9.64 25.02 -23.33
N PHE A 409 10.79 24.36 -23.45
CA PHE A 409 11.56 23.89 -22.29
C PHE A 409 11.97 25.03 -21.35
N GLY A 410 11.50 24.98 -20.11
CA GLY A 410 11.94 25.82 -19.00
C GLY A 410 12.36 24.97 -17.80
N ASP A 411 13.49 25.30 -17.18
CA ASP A 411 13.94 24.67 -15.95
C ASP A 411 13.28 25.31 -14.73
N ILE A 412 12.60 24.50 -13.91
CA ILE A 412 11.93 24.96 -12.69
C ILE A 412 12.89 24.88 -11.52
N VAL A 413 13.47 23.70 -11.29
CA VAL A 413 14.50 23.47 -10.26
C VAL A 413 15.56 22.55 -10.83
N ALA A 414 16.82 22.96 -10.79
CA ALA A 414 17.90 22.22 -11.42
C ALA A 414 19.21 22.25 -10.63
N TRP A 415 20.01 21.17 -10.73
CA TRP A 415 21.39 21.11 -10.25
C TRP A 415 22.19 19.99 -10.93
N GLY A 416 23.51 19.96 -10.68
CA GLY A 416 24.43 18.96 -11.23
C GLY A 416 25.28 19.50 -12.38
N THR A 417 25.46 18.73 -13.46
CA THR A 417 26.30 19.10 -14.62
C THR A 417 25.76 18.52 -15.92
N GLU A 418 26.14 19.09 -17.07
CA GLU A 418 25.85 18.57 -18.43
C GLU A 418 26.54 17.25 -18.80
N ALA A 419 27.04 16.48 -17.83
CA ALA A 419 27.51 15.12 -18.07
C ALA A 419 26.36 14.12 -17.95
N THR A 420 26.39 13.05 -18.74
CA THR A 420 25.35 12.02 -18.75
C THR A 420 25.10 11.43 -17.35
N GLY A 421 23.84 11.40 -16.91
CA GLY A 421 23.40 10.94 -15.59
C GLY A 421 23.67 11.92 -14.44
N ARG A 422 24.27 13.09 -14.71
CA ARG A 422 24.88 13.96 -13.70
C ARG A 422 24.09 15.25 -13.43
N ARG A 423 23.03 15.50 -14.20
CA ARG A 423 22.08 16.60 -13.99
C ARG A 423 20.78 16.06 -13.40
N TRP A 424 20.12 16.87 -12.60
CA TRP A 424 18.74 16.67 -12.20
C TRP A 424 17.99 17.97 -12.44
N SER A 425 16.91 17.91 -13.22
CA SER A 425 16.10 19.07 -13.56
C SER A 425 14.62 18.72 -13.55
N LEU A 426 13.84 19.41 -12.73
CA LEU A 426 12.39 19.50 -12.90
C LEU A 426 12.10 20.57 -13.96
N VAL A 427 11.36 20.19 -15.01
CA VAL A 427 11.15 21.04 -16.20
C VAL A 427 9.68 21.12 -16.60
N THR A 428 9.33 22.21 -17.28
CA THR A 428 8.06 22.38 -18.03
C THR A 428 8.34 22.58 -19.52
N GLY A 429 7.33 22.35 -20.37
CA GLY A 429 7.42 22.47 -21.82
C GLY A 429 7.63 21.17 -22.63
N PRO A 430 8.20 20.06 -22.12
CA PRO A 430 8.29 18.83 -22.89
C PRO A 430 6.96 18.41 -23.52
N MET A 431 7.05 17.69 -24.65
CA MET A 431 5.88 17.15 -25.34
C MET A 431 4.82 18.21 -25.73
N GLY A 432 5.19 19.49 -25.81
CA GLY A 432 4.28 20.61 -26.08
C GLY A 432 3.48 20.99 -24.84
N GLY A 433 4.17 21.40 -23.77
CA GLY A 433 3.56 21.96 -22.56
C GLY A 433 3.28 21.00 -21.40
N SER A 434 3.87 19.80 -21.39
CA SER A 434 3.87 18.90 -20.22
C SER A 434 5.04 19.22 -19.28
N PHE A 435 5.21 18.45 -18.21
CA PHE A 435 6.31 18.57 -17.25
C PHE A 435 7.05 17.24 -17.07
N GLY A 436 8.16 17.27 -16.34
CA GLY A 436 8.78 16.05 -15.83
C GLY A 436 10.22 16.25 -15.37
N ILE A 437 10.95 15.14 -15.29
CA ILE A 437 12.36 15.13 -14.90
C ILE A 437 13.24 14.92 -16.13
N TYR A 438 14.24 15.78 -16.26
CA TYR A 438 15.36 15.60 -17.16
C TYR A 438 16.61 15.25 -16.36
N VAL A 439 17.22 14.11 -16.71
CA VAL A 439 18.53 13.69 -16.20
C VAL A 439 19.42 13.60 -17.41
N MET A 440 20.41 14.49 -17.58
CA MET A 440 21.21 14.59 -18.82
C MET A 440 21.48 13.22 -19.49
N GLY A 441 20.95 13.01 -20.70
CA GLY A 441 20.97 11.71 -21.40
C GLY A 441 19.72 10.83 -21.28
N GLY A 442 18.78 11.15 -20.39
CA GLY A 442 17.51 10.47 -20.16
C GLY A 442 16.44 11.38 -19.56
N PHE A 443 15.21 10.88 -19.45
CA PHE A 443 14.08 11.66 -18.97
C PHE A 443 12.90 10.79 -18.53
N ALA A 444 12.03 11.39 -17.72
CA ALA A 444 10.67 10.96 -17.46
C ALA A 444 9.74 12.16 -17.67
N PHE A 445 8.80 12.08 -18.61
CA PHE A 445 7.85 13.17 -18.91
C PHE A 445 6.41 12.71 -18.73
N GLY A 446 5.63 13.48 -17.97
CA GLY A 446 4.21 13.25 -17.76
C GLY A 446 3.38 13.54 -19.01
N GLN A 447 2.09 13.19 -18.96
CA GLN A 447 1.15 13.47 -20.05
C GLN A 447 0.33 14.75 -19.79
N THR A 448 0.10 15.11 -18.52
CA THR A 448 -0.66 16.32 -18.18
C THR A 448 0.00 17.57 -18.75
N LYS A 449 -0.82 18.46 -19.32
CA LYS A 449 -0.42 19.76 -19.81
C LYS A 449 -0.53 20.76 -18.67
N VAL A 450 0.57 21.44 -18.38
CA VAL A 450 0.68 22.43 -17.29
C VAL A 450 1.06 23.81 -17.80
N CYS A 451 1.38 23.93 -19.09
CA CYS A 451 1.66 25.20 -19.76
C CYS A 451 0.40 25.76 -20.44
N ASP A 452 -0.67 25.96 -19.68
CA ASP A 452 -1.98 26.44 -20.16
C ASP A 452 -2.40 27.79 -19.54
N GLY A 453 -1.47 28.42 -18.81
CA GLY A 453 -1.70 29.70 -18.16
C GLY A 453 -2.39 29.60 -16.80
N ASP A 454 -2.69 28.41 -16.30
CA ASP A 454 -3.25 28.18 -14.96
C ASP A 454 -2.18 27.68 -13.96
N TRP A 455 -2.51 27.72 -12.66
CA TRP A 455 -1.63 27.24 -11.60
C TRP A 455 -1.70 25.72 -11.53
N HIS A 456 -0.54 25.08 -11.68
CA HIS A 456 -0.38 23.63 -11.50
C HIS A 456 0.65 23.33 -10.43
N HIS A 457 0.39 22.31 -9.62
CA HIS A 457 1.40 21.75 -8.75
C HIS A 457 2.06 20.57 -9.44
N ILE A 458 3.38 20.64 -9.61
CA ILE A 458 4.16 19.57 -10.21
C ILE A 458 5.12 19.00 -9.18
N ALA A 459 5.20 17.67 -9.11
CA ALA A 459 6.15 16.99 -8.24
C ALA A 459 6.76 15.76 -8.90
N ALA A 460 7.96 15.42 -8.46
CA ALA A 460 8.66 14.22 -8.84
C ALA A 460 9.33 13.58 -7.62
N THR A 461 9.13 12.29 -7.44
CA THR A 461 9.75 11.49 -6.38
C THR A 461 10.68 10.47 -6.99
N LEU A 462 11.79 10.20 -6.32
CA LEU A 462 12.75 9.15 -6.67
C LEU A 462 13.15 8.45 -5.39
N GLN A 463 12.95 7.13 -5.35
CA GLN A 463 13.44 6.31 -4.26
C GLN A 463 14.75 5.64 -4.64
N ASN A 464 15.75 5.72 -3.76
CA ASN A 464 16.99 4.99 -3.96
C ASN A 464 16.79 3.50 -3.67
N ASP A 465 17.10 2.67 -4.65
CA ASP A 465 17.05 1.22 -4.63
C ASP A 465 18.43 0.57 -4.89
N ASP A 466 19.51 1.36 -4.79
CA ASP A 466 20.90 1.04 -5.15
C ASP A 466 21.19 0.85 -6.66
N SER A 467 20.16 0.85 -7.52
CA SER A 467 20.24 0.76 -8.98
C SER A 467 19.53 1.88 -9.73
N THR A 468 19.34 3.00 -9.05
CA THR A 468 18.34 4.01 -9.41
C THR A 468 18.54 4.62 -10.80
N ASP A 469 17.47 4.60 -11.57
CA ASP A 469 17.36 5.11 -12.93
C ASP A 469 16.26 6.18 -12.99
N VAL A 470 16.27 7.01 -14.04
CA VAL A 470 15.18 7.96 -14.29
C VAL A 470 13.85 7.24 -14.58
N ASP A 471 13.91 5.96 -14.96
CA ASP A 471 12.74 5.09 -15.11
C ASP A 471 12.02 4.81 -13.78
N ASP A 472 12.71 4.99 -12.64
CA ASP A 472 12.14 4.82 -11.29
C ASP A 472 11.48 6.12 -10.74
N VAL A 473 11.54 7.21 -11.51
CA VAL A 473 10.92 8.48 -11.13
C VAL A 473 9.41 8.38 -11.22
N THR A 474 8.73 8.74 -10.13
CA THR A 474 7.28 8.88 -10.09
C THR A 474 6.91 10.36 -10.23
N LEU A 475 5.97 10.69 -11.12
CA LEU A 475 5.56 12.06 -11.43
C LEU A 475 4.14 12.32 -10.95
N TYR A 476 3.87 13.55 -10.49
CA TYR A 476 2.56 13.97 -10.03
C TYR A 476 2.19 15.35 -10.58
N ALA A 477 0.97 15.47 -11.08
CA ALA A 477 0.35 16.74 -11.47
C ALA A 477 -0.88 16.99 -10.59
N ASP A 478 -0.96 18.15 -9.98
CA ASP A 478 -2.07 18.58 -9.12
C ASP A 478 -2.43 17.56 -8.04
N GLY A 479 -1.38 17.01 -7.40
CA GLY A 479 -1.49 16.00 -6.35
C GLY A 479 -1.81 14.58 -6.85
N LYS A 480 -1.98 14.38 -8.15
CA LYS A 480 -2.37 13.09 -8.76
C LYS A 480 -1.21 12.42 -9.49
N LEU A 481 -1.09 11.11 -9.32
CA LEU A 481 -0.07 10.28 -9.97
C LEU A 481 -0.23 10.24 -11.51
N GLU A 482 0.87 10.44 -12.23
CA GLU A 482 0.96 10.20 -13.67
C GLU A 482 1.09 8.69 -13.95
N THR A 483 0.11 8.10 -14.62
CA THR A 483 0.02 6.64 -14.83
C THR A 483 0.66 6.14 -16.13
N ALA A 484 0.99 7.04 -17.05
CA ALA A 484 1.62 6.71 -18.33
C ALA A 484 2.72 7.71 -18.76
N PRO A 485 3.69 8.02 -17.90
CA PRO A 485 4.83 8.84 -18.27
C PRO A 485 5.62 8.22 -19.45
N LEU A 486 6.19 9.10 -20.28
CA LEU A 486 7.14 8.72 -21.31
C LEU A 486 8.55 8.71 -20.72
N HIS A 487 9.24 7.58 -20.86
CA HIS A 487 10.56 7.38 -20.30
C HIS A 487 11.65 7.19 -21.34
N SER A 488 12.86 7.62 -20.98
CA SER A 488 14.11 7.27 -21.63
C SER A 488 15.15 7.03 -20.55
N GLY A 489 15.38 5.75 -20.23
CA GLY A 489 16.23 5.30 -19.14
C GLY A 489 17.64 5.90 -19.16
N GLN A 490 18.11 6.22 -17.97
CA GLN A 490 19.43 6.74 -17.66
C GLN A 490 19.68 6.64 -16.15
N ALA A 491 20.72 5.90 -15.77
CA ALA A 491 21.15 5.79 -14.39
C ALA A 491 21.40 7.17 -13.76
N VAL A 492 20.84 7.38 -12.58
CA VAL A 492 20.93 8.65 -11.84
C VAL A 492 22.18 8.66 -10.98
N ASN A 493 23.07 9.63 -11.22
CA ASN A 493 24.24 9.87 -10.40
C ASN A 493 24.57 11.36 -10.39
N THR A 494 23.67 12.15 -9.82
CA THR A 494 23.73 13.62 -9.88
C THR A 494 25.04 14.15 -9.30
N ALA A 495 25.67 15.08 -10.01
CA ALA A 495 26.92 15.71 -9.62
C ALA A 495 26.72 16.74 -8.50
N ALA A 496 27.82 17.17 -7.86
CA ALA A 496 27.84 18.08 -6.71
C ALA A 496 28.58 19.38 -7.03
N ASP A 497 28.61 19.77 -8.31
CA ASP A 497 29.48 20.82 -8.83
C ASP A 497 28.80 22.19 -8.85
N LEU A 498 27.58 22.26 -9.40
CA LEU A 498 26.77 23.49 -9.42
C LEU A 498 25.82 23.55 -8.23
N TYR A 499 25.40 24.77 -7.86
CA TYR A 499 24.38 24.99 -6.84
C TYR A 499 22.98 24.70 -7.39
N VAL A 500 22.00 24.52 -6.50
CA VAL A 500 20.59 24.44 -6.92
C VAL A 500 20.13 25.81 -7.39
N THR A 501 19.56 25.84 -8.59
CA THR A 501 18.92 26.99 -9.18
C THR A 501 17.42 26.77 -9.37
N VAL A 502 16.66 27.86 -9.30
CA VAL A 502 15.22 27.91 -9.62
C VAL A 502 15.02 28.89 -10.78
N GLY A 503 14.28 28.48 -11.80
CA GLY A 503 14.00 29.29 -13.00
C GLY A 503 15.04 29.18 -14.12
N THR A 504 16.11 28.40 -13.93
CA THR A 504 17.09 28.06 -14.97
C THR A 504 17.96 26.88 -14.54
N PHE A 505 18.82 26.39 -15.44
CA PHE A 505 20.00 25.61 -15.10
C PHE A 505 21.27 26.39 -15.46
N ASP A 506 22.12 26.67 -14.47
CA ASP A 506 23.31 27.53 -14.60
C ASP A 506 24.50 26.81 -15.29
N ASP A 507 24.30 26.36 -16.53
CA ASP A 507 25.35 25.82 -17.41
C ASP A 507 25.68 26.73 -18.61
N GLY A 508 25.05 27.90 -18.67
CA GLY A 508 25.15 28.83 -19.80
C GLY A 508 24.27 28.47 -21.00
N THR A 509 23.36 27.49 -20.88
CA THR A 509 22.29 27.26 -21.85
C THR A 509 21.07 28.13 -21.47
N GLU A 510 20.54 28.87 -22.44
CA GLU A 510 19.51 29.91 -22.26
C GLU A 510 18.10 29.34 -21.95
N ARG A 511 17.96 28.36 -21.05
CA ARG A 511 16.68 27.73 -20.67
C ARG A 511 16.05 28.38 -19.45
N TYR A 512 15.74 29.66 -19.59
CA TYR A 512 15.07 30.42 -18.54
C TYR A 512 13.57 30.15 -18.54
N PHE A 513 13.00 29.98 -17.35
CA PHE A 513 11.56 29.87 -17.16
C PHE A 513 10.90 31.24 -17.34
N GLU A 514 9.76 31.25 -18.04
CA GLU A 514 8.88 32.41 -18.15
C GLU A 514 7.56 32.10 -17.45
N GLY A 515 7.18 32.89 -16.43
CA GLY A 515 5.95 32.68 -15.68
C GLY A 515 6.08 32.97 -14.20
N LEU A 516 5.23 32.31 -13.40
CA LEU A 516 5.23 32.41 -11.94
C LEU A 516 5.61 31.07 -11.31
N ILE A 517 6.43 31.12 -10.26
CA ILE A 517 6.75 29.98 -9.39
C ILE A 517 6.38 30.34 -7.95
N ASP A 518 5.87 29.36 -7.21
CA ASP A 518 5.50 29.44 -5.80
C ASP A 518 5.81 28.10 -5.09
N GLN A 519 6.05 28.11 -3.78
CA GLN A 519 6.29 26.95 -2.91
C GLN A 519 7.31 25.93 -3.46
N VAL A 520 8.54 26.35 -3.72
CA VAL A 520 9.59 25.41 -4.15
C VAL A 520 10.05 24.59 -2.96
N ALA A 521 9.84 23.27 -3.02
CA ALA A 521 10.18 22.35 -1.95
C ALA A 521 11.12 21.23 -2.45
N ILE A 522 12.15 20.94 -1.65
CA ILE A 522 13.08 19.82 -1.88
C ILE A 522 13.15 18.99 -0.60
N PHE A 523 12.95 17.68 -0.74
CA PHE A 523 13.07 16.69 0.33
C PHE A 523 14.19 15.71 -0.03
N ASP A 524 14.93 15.22 0.97
CA ASP A 524 15.97 14.19 0.77
C ASP A 524 15.45 12.75 0.90
N PHE A 525 14.13 12.59 0.77
CA PHE A 525 13.41 11.32 0.75
C PHE A 525 12.29 11.33 -0.29
N ALA A 526 11.76 10.16 -0.62
CA ALA A 526 10.64 10.02 -1.55
C ALA A 526 9.32 10.17 -0.78
N LEU A 527 8.53 11.20 -1.11
CA LEU A 527 7.19 11.35 -0.54
C LEU A 527 6.25 10.26 -1.10
N SER A 528 5.36 9.75 -0.26
CA SER A 528 4.26 8.88 -0.69
C SER A 528 3.16 9.65 -1.43
N ASP A 529 2.26 8.94 -2.11
CA ASP A 529 1.11 9.53 -2.80
C ASP A 529 0.27 10.41 -1.85
N GLU A 530 0.04 9.95 -0.61
CA GLU A 530 -0.68 10.70 0.41
C GLU A 530 0.06 11.98 0.82
N GLN A 531 1.38 11.89 0.96
CA GLN A 531 2.20 13.04 1.31
C GLN A 531 2.26 14.06 0.17
N ILE A 532 2.31 13.62 -1.09
CA ILE A 532 2.22 14.50 -2.26
C ILE A 532 0.86 15.18 -2.34
N SER A 533 -0.23 14.44 -2.11
CA SER A 533 -1.57 15.03 -2.05
C SER A 533 -1.65 16.09 -0.94
N ARG A 534 -1.08 15.81 0.23
CA ARG A 534 -1.03 16.79 1.33
C ARG A 534 -0.22 18.02 0.92
N LEU A 535 0.96 17.83 0.35
CA LEU A 535 1.80 18.92 -0.18
C LEU A 535 1.03 19.81 -1.16
N TYR A 536 0.24 19.21 -2.06
CA TYR A 536 -0.61 19.93 -3.00
C TYR A 536 -1.69 20.79 -2.30
N HIS A 537 -2.49 20.21 -1.41
CA HIS A 537 -3.64 20.92 -0.85
C HIS A 537 -3.26 21.97 0.19
N ILE A 538 -2.22 21.71 1.00
CA ILE A 538 -1.90 22.52 2.19
C ILE A 538 -0.51 23.13 2.19
N GLY A 539 0.29 22.83 1.18
CA GLY A 539 1.63 23.39 1.03
C GLY A 539 2.67 22.70 1.89
N ALA A 540 3.92 23.05 1.61
CA ALA A 540 5.12 22.42 2.16
C ALA A 540 5.30 22.70 3.67
N ARG A 541 4.81 23.86 4.15
CA ARG A 541 4.94 24.24 5.57
C ARG A 541 4.33 23.23 6.54
N SER A 542 3.33 22.46 6.10
CA SER A 542 2.72 21.37 6.88
C SER A 542 3.69 20.25 7.30
N PHE A 543 4.87 20.18 6.67
CA PHE A 543 5.91 19.20 7.00
C PHE A 543 6.94 19.71 8.03
N LEU A 544 6.92 21.02 8.37
CA LEU A 544 7.92 21.64 9.26
C LEU A 544 7.53 21.64 10.75
N GLU A 545 6.29 21.28 11.07
CA GLU A 545 5.78 21.24 12.45
C GLU A 545 5.38 19.83 12.92
N PRO A 546 6.28 18.82 12.92
CA PRO A 546 6.01 17.59 13.64
C PRO A 546 6.16 17.88 15.15
N CYS A 547 5.04 18.16 15.82
CA CYS A 547 4.85 18.22 17.27
C CYS A 547 6.13 18.49 18.11
N GLY A 548 6.74 19.69 18.03
CA GLY A 548 7.65 20.22 19.05
C GLY A 548 8.78 19.31 19.58
N GLY A 549 9.36 18.43 18.77
CA GLY A 549 10.52 17.62 19.17
C GLY A 549 10.26 16.55 20.23
N PHE A 550 9.00 16.19 20.49
CA PHE A 550 8.69 15.00 21.28
C PHE A 550 8.54 13.80 20.34
N ASN A 551 9.33 12.74 20.59
CA ASN A 551 9.03 11.39 20.10
C ASN A 551 7.69 10.94 20.70
N VAL A 552 6.59 11.38 20.13
CA VAL A 552 5.27 10.86 20.46
C VAL A 552 5.09 9.54 19.72
N ALA A 553 5.37 8.46 20.44
CA ALA A 553 4.87 7.15 20.08
C ALA A 553 3.33 7.21 19.96
N GLU A 554 2.83 6.89 18.77
CA GLU A 554 1.66 6.07 18.48
C GLU A 554 0.26 6.37 19.07
N SER A 555 -0.04 7.45 19.83
CA SER A 555 -1.38 7.51 20.46
C SER A 555 -2.21 8.79 20.36
N TYR A 556 -1.82 9.85 19.65
CA TYR A 556 -2.61 11.08 19.57
C TYR A 556 -2.44 11.89 18.27
N LEU A 557 -2.46 11.24 17.09
CA LEU A 557 -2.92 11.97 15.90
C LEU A 557 -4.44 11.98 16.02
N LEU A 558 -5.00 13.14 16.35
CA LEU A 558 -6.45 13.31 16.45
C LEU A 558 -7.01 13.19 15.03
N ASP A 559 -8.05 12.39 14.82
CA ASP A 559 -8.63 12.18 13.47
C ASP A 559 -9.03 13.49 12.77
N GLY A 560 -9.28 14.56 13.53
CA GLY A 560 -9.58 15.89 13.03
C GLY A 560 -8.38 16.81 12.75
N ASP A 561 -7.14 16.40 13.02
CA ASP A 561 -5.93 17.21 12.79
C ASP A 561 -5.43 17.01 11.35
N ILE A 562 -6.19 17.57 10.42
CA ILE A 562 -5.96 17.48 8.97
C ILE A 562 -4.85 18.40 8.49
N SER A 563 -4.57 19.48 9.23
CA SER A 563 -3.41 20.32 9.01
C SER A 563 -2.11 19.64 9.46
N GLY A 564 -2.22 18.65 10.36
CA GLY A 564 -1.18 17.85 10.97
C GLY A 564 -0.14 18.68 11.71
N ASN A 565 -0.63 19.71 12.41
CA ASN A 565 0.13 20.56 13.34
C ASN A 565 -0.01 20.07 14.80
N CYS A 566 -0.63 18.91 14.99
CA CYS A 566 -0.87 18.26 16.28
C CYS A 566 -1.93 18.97 17.15
N GLU A 567 -2.75 19.83 16.56
CA GLU A 567 -3.87 20.51 17.21
C GLU A 567 -5.11 20.48 16.31
N VAL A 568 -6.25 20.00 16.81
CA VAL A 568 -7.54 20.20 16.12
C VAL A 568 -8.08 21.59 16.45
N ASN A 569 -7.94 22.53 15.52
CA ASN A 569 -8.30 23.92 15.73
C ASN A 569 -8.94 24.56 14.47
N SER A 570 -9.03 25.90 14.46
CA SER A 570 -9.63 26.64 13.34
C SER A 570 -8.88 26.48 12.02
N THR A 571 -7.61 26.06 12.06
CA THR A 571 -6.77 25.79 10.89
C THR A 571 -7.28 24.56 10.16
N ASP A 572 -7.62 23.51 10.89
CA ASP A 572 -8.23 22.29 10.36
C ASP A 572 -9.61 22.59 9.80
N LEU A 573 -10.45 23.31 10.55
CA LEU A 573 -11.75 23.72 10.03
C LEU A 573 -11.63 24.55 8.75
N ALA A 574 -10.66 25.47 8.68
CA ALA A 574 -10.42 26.27 7.48
C ALA A 574 -9.95 25.41 6.30
N LEU A 575 -9.14 24.39 6.55
CA LEU A 575 -8.71 23.44 5.55
C LEU A 575 -9.87 22.58 5.04
N LEU A 576 -10.69 22.04 5.95
CA LEU A 576 -11.90 21.32 5.60
C LEU A 576 -12.85 22.19 4.78
N ALA A 577 -13.06 23.44 5.20
CA ALA A 577 -13.87 24.41 4.47
C ALA A 577 -13.30 24.75 3.09
N ARG A 578 -11.97 24.76 2.93
CA ARG A 578 -11.30 24.99 1.64
C ARG A 578 -11.58 23.83 0.67
N LEU A 579 -11.57 22.61 1.18
CA LEU A 579 -11.72 21.39 0.40
C LEU A 579 -13.18 20.91 0.30
N TRP A 580 -14.15 21.60 0.93
CA TRP A 580 -15.59 21.27 1.12
C TRP A 580 -16.38 20.75 -0.09
N LEU A 581 -15.85 20.82 -1.30
CA LEU A 581 -16.52 20.35 -2.52
C LEU A 581 -15.56 19.61 -3.46
N GLU A 582 -14.34 19.35 -3.00
CA GLU A 582 -13.36 18.59 -3.76
C GLU A 582 -13.66 17.10 -3.60
N THR A 583 -13.42 16.37 -4.68
CA THR A 583 -13.60 14.92 -4.72
C THR A 583 -12.36 14.24 -5.29
N GLY A 584 -12.06 13.07 -4.75
CA GLY A 584 -10.93 12.25 -5.19
C GLY A 584 -10.20 11.58 -4.03
N PRO A 585 -9.42 10.53 -4.34
CA PRO A 585 -8.66 9.81 -3.34
C PRO A 585 -7.57 10.72 -2.76
N LEU A 586 -7.23 10.49 -1.49
CA LEU A 586 -6.13 11.13 -0.76
C LEU A 586 -6.34 12.61 -0.40
N LEU A 587 -7.58 13.11 -0.41
CA LEU A 587 -7.90 14.45 0.07
C LEU A 587 -7.59 14.55 1.58
N PRO A 588 -6.72 15.45 2.04
CA PRO A 588 -6.36 15.53 3.47
C PRO A 588 -7.54 15.83 4.40
N ALA A 589 -8.59 16.48 3.87
CA ALA A 589 -9.79 16.80 4.63
C ALA A 589 -10.92 15.76 4.47
N ASP A 590 -10.74 14.75 3.63
CA ASP A 590 -11.66 13.60 3.52
C ASP A 590 -11.29 12.59 4.62
N ILE A 591 -11.53 13.01 5.86
CA ILE A 591 -11.26 12.23 7.07
C ILE A 591 -12.32 11.17 7.35
N HIS A 592 -13.49 11.32 6.75
CA HIS A 592 -14.51 10.29 6.65
C HIS A 592 -14.15 9.24 5.58
N LYS A 593 -13.26 9.59 4.64
CA LYS A 593 -12.67 8.73 3.61
C LYS A 593 -13.69 8.17 2.62
N ASP A 594 -14.65 8.99 2.20
CA ASP A 594 -15.66 8.62 1.20
C ASP A 594 -15.43 9.23 -0.19
N GLU A 595 -14.21 9.73 -0.42
CA GLU A 595 -13.76 10.44 -1.63
C GLU A 595 -14.44 11.79 -1.84
N SER A 596 -15.12 12.31 -0.82
CA SER A 596 -15.71 13.65 -0.82
C SER A 596 -15.44 14.35 0.50
N VAL A 597 -15.12 15.64 0.46
CA VAL A 597 -15.07 16.43 1.70
C VAL A 597 -16.45 17.04 1.91
N ASP A 598 -17.22 16.52 2.86
CA ASP A 598 -18.59 16.94 3.11
C ASP A 598 -18.94 17.08 4.60
N TRP A 599 -20.23 17.01 4.93
CA TRP A 599 -20.70 17.17 6.30
C TRP A 599 -20.30 16.00 7.21
N LEU A 600 -19.99 14.84 6.65
CA LEU A 600 -19.49 13.66 7.36
C LEU A 600 -18.08 13.94 7.89
N ASP A 601 -17.22 14.59 7.12
CA ASP A 601 -15.90 15.03 7.59
C ASP A 601 -16.00 16.04 8.72
N VAL A 602 -16.95 16.99 8.63
CA VAL A 602 -17.19 17.93 9.74
C VAL A 602 -17.56 17.20 11.01
N SER A 603 -18.29 16.08 10.90
CA SER A 603 -18.70 15.32 12.07
C SER A 603 -17.49 14.67 12.76
N VAL A 604 -16.52 14.17 11.99
CA VAL A 604 -15.25 13.61 12.50
C VAL A 604 -14.38 14.71 13.10
N LEU A 605 -14.26 15.87 12.42
CA LEU A 605 -13.52 17.03 12.91
C LEU A 605 -14.13 17.59 14.20
N ALA A 606 -15.46 17.72 14.27
CA ALA A 606 -16.17 18.22 15.45
C ALA A 606 -16.06 17.25 16.64
N GLY A 607 -16.08 15.94 16.40
CA GLY A 607 -15.82 14.94 17.44
C GLY A 607 -14.43 15.13 18.05
N SER A 608 -13.41 15.23 17.18
CA SER A 608 -12.01 15.39 17.58
C SER A 608 -11.72 16.74 18.26
N TRP A 609 -12.45 17.80 17.89
CA TRP A 609 -12.32 19.13 18.51
C TRP A 609 -12.80 19.14 19.97
N THR A 610 -13.67 18.22 20.38
CA THR A 610 -14.10 18.12 21.78
C THR A 610 -13.08 17.42 22.68
N ASP A 611 -12.20 16.60 22.10
CA ASP A 611 -11.17 15.83 22.81
C ASP A 611 -9.88 16.62 23.08
N THR A 612 -9.68 17.77 22.42
CA THR A 612 -8.55 18.68 22.64
C THR A 612 -8.77 19.70 23.77
N ILE A 613 -9.98 19.79 24.33
CA ILE A 613 -10.26 20.71 25.43
C ILE A 613 -9.77 20.08 26.73
N PRO A 614 -8.73 20.61 27.40
CA PRO A 614 -8.29 20.06 28.68
C PRO A 614 -9.46 20.12 29.68
N PRO A 615 -9.67 19.07 30.49
CA PRO A 615 -10.78 19.05 31.44
C PRO A 615 -10.69 20.27 32.37
N PRO A 616 -11.84 20.87 32.74
CA PRO A 616 -11.84 22.05 33.58
C PRO A 616 -11.11 21.74 34.89
N VAL A 617 -10.08 22.53 35.19
CA VAL A 617 -9.30 22.43 36.41
C VAL A 617 -10.25 22.56 37.59
N LYS A 618 -10.38 21.49 38.38
CA LYS A 618 -11.14 21.47 39.64
C LYS A 618 -10.29 21.97 40.81
#